data_AF-A0A965PV15-F1
#
_entry.id   AF-A0A965PV15-F1
#
_cell.length_a   1.000
_cell.length_b   1.000
_cell.length_c   1.000
_cell.angle_alpha   90.00
_cell.angle_beta   90.00
_cell.angle_gamma   90.00
#
_symmetry.space_group_name_H-M   'P 1'
#
loop_
_entity.id
_entity.type
_entity.pdbx_description
1 polymer ?
#
loop_
_entity_poly.entity_id
_entity_poly.type
_entity_poly.pdbx_seq_one_letter_code
_entity_poly.pdbx_strand_id
1 'polypeptide(L)' 'MSDRHIDVRRLFRVWNNKRFTNEEVAAILRLTPTQLRRLAARYKLPQRYFVSRIEPEAEPDEAMVAE' A
#
# COMPACT_ATOMS: atom_id res chain seq x y z
N MET A 1 17.98 18.34 4.88
CA MET A 1 17.04 17.29 4.41
C MET A 1 15.70 17.60 5.04
N SER A 2 14.79 18.23 4.27
CA SER A 2 13.55 18.78 4.83
C SER A 2 12.66 17.67 5.37
N ASP A 3 12.36 17.76 6.66
CA ASP A 3 11.21 17.13 7.31
C ASP A 3 9.99 17.40 6.43
N ARG A 4 9.63 16.43 5.58
CA ARG A 4 8.33 16.43 4.91
C ARG A 4 7.33 16.20 6.02
N HIS A 5 6.86 17.30 6.61
CA HIS A 5 5.76 17.30 7.56
C HIS A 5 4.56 16.71 6.83
N ILE A 6 4.26 15.44 7.09
CA ILE A 6 3.07 14.80 6.57
C ILE A 6 1.93 15.26 7.46
N ASP A 7 1.04 16.05 6.87
CA ASP A 7 -0.17 16.48 7.55
C ASP A 7 -0.95 15.24 7.98
N VAL A 8 -1.14 15.13 9.30
CA VAL A 8 -1.87 14.04 9.94
C VAL A 8 -3.28 13.95 9.36
N ARG A 9 -3.91 15.08 9.01
CA ARG A 9 -5.23 15.09 8.36
C ARG A 9 -5.21 14.40 7.00
N ARG A 10 -4.13 14.57 6.24
CA ARG A 10 -3.93 13.89 4.95
C ARG A 10 -3.71 12.39 5.16
N LEU A 11 -2.93 12.00 6.16
CA LEU A 11 -2.76 10.60 6.55
C LEU A 11 -4.13 9.95 6.85
N PHE A 12 -4.93 10.54 7.74
CA PHE A 12 -6.26 10.01 8.09
C PHE A 12 -7.21 9.95 6.88
N ARG A 13 -7.22 10.98 6.03
CA ARG A 13 -8.07 11.01 4.83
C ARG A 13 -7.73 9.87 3.86
N VAL A 14 -6.45 9.65 3.59
CA VAL A 14 -5.99 8.59 2.67
C VAL A 14 -6.15 7.22 3.33
N TRP A 15 -5.84 7.09 4.62
CA TRP A 15 -5.96 5.85 5.39
C TRP A 15 -7.41 5.36 5.54
N ASN A 16 -8.38 6.25 5.74
CA ASN A 16 -9.79 5.87 5.83
C ASN A 16 -10.42 5.53 4.46
N ASN A 17 -9.73 5.81 3.36
CA ASN A 17 -10.24 5.48 2.05
C ASN A 17 -10.06 3.98 1.77
N LYS A 18 -11.16 3.24 1.81
CA LYS A 18 -11.20 1.78 1.59
C LYS A 18 -10.72 1.33 0.21
N ARG A 19 -10.62 2.24 -0.76
CA ARG A 19 -10.14 1.94 -2.11
C ARG A 19 -8.64 1.69 -2.19
N PHE A 20 -7.85 2.29 -1.29
CA PHE A 20 -6.40 2.24 -1.38
C PHE A 20 -5.80 1.14 -0.50
N THR A 21 -4.82 0.40 -1.02
CA THR A 21 -3.99 -0.54 -0.26
C THR A 21 -2.95 0.20 0.57
N ASN A 22 -2.26 -0.50 1.50
CA ASN A 22 -1.17 0.12 2.27
C ASN A 22 -0.02 0.59 1.36
N GLU A 23 0.23 -0.08 0.24
CA GLU A 23 1.27 0.31 -0.72
C GLU A 23 0.87 1.57 -1.48
N GLU A 24 -0.38 1.65 -1.93
CA GLU A 24 -0.91 2.86 -2.57
C GLU A 24 -0.94 4.03 -1.58
N VAL A 25 -1.33 3.79 -0.32
CA VAL A 25 -1.28 4.80 0.75
C VAL A 25 0.15 5.29 0.96
N ALA A 26 1.14 4.38 0.99
CA ALA A 26 2.55 4.72 1.11
C ALA A 26 3.02 5.55 -0.09
N ALA A 27 2.65 5.17 -1.32
CA ALA A 27 2.98 5.89 -2.55
C ALA A 27 2.35 7.29 -2.59
N ILE A 28 1.07 7.43 -2.24
CA ILE A 28 0.33 8.71 -2.20
C ILE A 28 0.96 9.67 -1.17
N LEU A 29 1.38 9.12 -0.03
CA LEU A 29 2.06 9.88 1.03
C LEU A 29 3.56 10.04 0.78
N ARG A 30 4.09 9.44 -0.29
CA ARG A 30 5.52 9.40 -0.66
C ARG A 30 6.39 8.93 0.51
N LEU A 31 5.93 7.87 1.17
CA LEU A 31 6.55 7.22 2.31
C LEU A 31 7.03 5.82 1.94
N THR A 32 8.04 5.34 2.66
CA THR A 32 8.36 3.90 2.63
C THR A 32 7.32 3.11 3.44
N PRO A 33 7.11 1.82 3.13
CA PRO A 33 6.22 0.95 3.90
C PRO A 33 6.56 0.93 5.40
N THR A 34 7.85 0.95 5.73
CA THR A 34 8.35 1.00 7.11
C THR A 34 7.97 2.31 7.81
N GLN A 35 8.08 3.45 7.14
CA GLN A 35 7.65 4.74 7.69
C GLN A 35 6.14 4.78 7.90
N LEU A 36 5.36 4.27 6.95
CA LEU A 36 3.91 4.19 7.07
C LEU A 36 3.49 3.32 8.28
N ARG A 37 4.14 2.16 8.48
CA ARG A 37 3.88 1.31 9.66
C ARG A 37 4.20 2.02 10.98
N ARG A 38 5.33 2.73 11.05
CA ARG A 38 5.69 3.53 12.24
C ARG A 38 4.68 4.64 12.51
N LEU A 39 4.22 5.33 11.46
CA LEU A 39 3.18 6.37 11.56
C LEU A 39 1.84 5.78 12.01
N ALA A 40 1.42 4.67 11.42
CA ALA A 40 0.19 3.98 11.80
C ALA A 40 0.23 3.52 13.27
N ALA A 41 1.36 2.97 13.72
CA ALA A 41 1.55 2.61 15.13
C ALA A 41 1.50 3.83 16.05
N ARG A 42 2.19 4.93 15.68
CA ARG A 42 2.21 6.18 16.45
C ARG A 42 0.82 6.80 16.61
N TYR A 43 -0.01 6.73 15.57
CA TYR A 43 -1.37 7.28 15.57
C TYR A 43 -2.46 6.25 15.90
N LYS A 44 -2.08 5.03 16.33
CA LYS A 44 -3.01 3.93 16.66
C LYS A 44 -4.05 3.67 15.56
N LEU A 45 -3.63 3.74 14.30
CA LEU A 45 -4.50 3.47 13.16
C LEU A 45 -4.84 1.96 13.12
N PRO A 46 -6.09 1.58 12.85
CA PRO A 46 -6.49 0.18 12.78
C PRO A 46 -5.72 -0.52 11.66
N GLN A 47 -5.15 -1.69 11.93
CA GLN A 47 -4.47 -2.49 10.90
C GLN A 47 -5.46 -2.80 9.78
N ARG A 48 -5.19 -2.25 8.59
CA ARG A 48 -5.90 -2.64 7.38
C ARG A 48 -5.33 -3.98 6.94
N TYR A 49 -6.18 -5.00 6.91
CA TYR A 49 -5.82 -6.31 6.38
C TYR A 49 -5.27 -6.14 4.96
N PHE A 50 -4.11 -6.74 4.72
CA PHE A 50 -3.53 -6.85 3.39
C PHE A 50 -4.51 -7.64 2.53
N VAL A 51 -5.30 -6.95 1.71
CA VAL A 51 -5.76 -7.58 0.48
C VAL A 51 -4.57 -7.43 -0.46
N SER A 52 -3.58 -8.31 -0.30
CA SER A 52 -2.73 -8.62 -1.44
C SER A 52 -3.71 -8.98 -2.54
N ARG A 53 -3.84 -8.14 -3.56
CA ARG A 53 -4.24 -8.66 -4.86
C ARG A 53 -3.13 -9.63 -5.19
N ILE A 54 -3.35 -10.89 -4.86
CA ILE A 54 -2.67 -11.99 -5.51
C ILE A 54 -3.04 -11.74 -6.97
N GLU A 55 -2.11 -11.15 -7.73
CA GLU A 55 -2.19 -11.25 -9.18
C GLU A 55 -2.31 -12.75 -9.44
N PRO A 56 -3.39 -13.23 -10.10
CA PRO A 56 -3.40 -14.62 -10.53
C PRO A 56 -2.12 -14.79 -11.35
N GLU A 57 -1.29 -15.74 -10.93
CA GLU A 57 -0.08 -16.14 -11.65
C GLU A 57 -0.42 -16.18 -13.12
N ALA A 58 0.29 -15.38 -13.92
CA ALA A 58 0.16 -15.43 -15.36
C ALA A 58 0.29 -16.90 -15.75
N GLU A 59 -0.79 -17.47 -16.30
CA GLU A 59 -0.78 -18.82 -16.83
C GLU A 59 0.47 -18.94 -17.72
N PRO A 60 1.36 -19.92 -17.49
CA PRO A 60 2.39 -20.19 -18.47
C PRO A 60 1.62 -20.65 -19.70
N ASP A 61 1.71 -19.85 -20.76
CA ASP A 61 1.18 -20.17 -22.08
C ASP A 61 2.05 -21.32 -22.66
N GLU A 62 1.98 -22.51 -22.04
CA GLU A 62 2.48 -23.77 -22.56
C GLU A 62 1.38 -24.40 -23.44
N ALA A 63 0.89 -23.64 -24.41
CA ALA A 63 0.11 -24.18 -25.51
C ALA A 63 1.08 -24.62 -26.63
N MET A 64 1.56 -25.85 -26.48
CA MET A 64 1.98 -26.80 -27.53
C MET A 64 2.60 -26.22 -28.81
N VAL A 65 3.92 -26.36 -28.94
CA VAL A 65 4.59 -26.38 -30.24
C VAL A 65 4.00 -27.53 -31.06
N ALA A 66 3.42 -27.18 -32.21
CA ALA A 66 3.05 -28.11 -33.26
C ALA A 66 4.31 -28.56 -34.01
N GLU A 67 4.52 -29.87 -34.13
CA GLU A 67 4.93 -30.57 -35.36
C GLU A 67 4.83 -32.09 -35.21
#